data_AF-A0A7S0UMQ8-F1
#
_entry.id   AF-A0A7S0UMQ8-F1
#
_cell.length_a   1.000
_cell.length_b   1.000
_cell.length_c   1.000
_cell.angle_alpha   90.00
_cell.angle_beta   90.00
_cell.angle_gamma   90.00
#
_symmetry.space_group_name_H-M   'P 1'
#
loop_
_entity.id
_entity.type
_entity.pdbx_description
1 polymer ?
#
loop_
_entity_poly.entity_id
_entity_poly.type
_entity_poly.pdbx_seq_one_letter_code
_entity_poly.pdbx_strand_id
1 'polypeptide(L)'
;MWKLKNVSTIIPLISLFILIIGCFHVYDVEESQQLCEQTYMYPSYDRVIDTYGLLKHHRYKLFKYIEDDNGLYRGPWTGNVTPAVFVPGASGHYTQGRAFGSESWRSFRRRLDVASPSSDPNSFDFSREPFPHDHPVNLVWYLIDFDEDLSAFDGGLLDDQVAFTRNALLHVAQLHGFPSSPSSPSSPSSP
;
A
#
# COMPACT_ATOMS: atom_id res chain seq x y z
N MET A 1 64.55 18.57 30.63
CA MET A 1 63.63 19.48 29.90
C MET A 1 63.36 19.10 28.43
N TRP A 2 63.69 17.88 27.99
CA TRP A 2 63.49 17.46 26.58
C TRP A 2 62.20 16.65 26.34
N LYS A 3 61.55 16.15 27.41
CA LYS A 3 60.35 15.30 27.28
C LYS A 3 59.01 16.06 27.15
N LEU A 4 58.92 17.33 27.54
CA LEU A 4 57.68 18.12 27.48
C LEU A 4 57.40 18.73 26.10
N LYS A 5 58.45 19.03 25.31
CA LYS A 5 58.31 19.64 23.98
C LYS A 5 57.70 18.67 22.97
N ASN A 6 58.04 17.38 23.06
CA ASN A 6 57.51 16.35 22.16
C ASN A 6 56.04 16.03 22.46
N VAL A 7 55.61 16.10 23.72
CA VAL A 7 54.21 15.85 24.08
C VAL A 7 53.28 16.92 23.48
N SER A 8 53.72 18.19 23.48
CA SER A 8 52.95 19.29 22.89
C SER A 8 52.77 19.18 21.37
N THR A 9 53.73 18.60 20.66
CA THR A 9 53.64 18.38 19.19
C THR A 9 52.93 17.08 18.82
N ILE A 10 52.94 16.07 19.70
CA ILE A 10 52.26 14.78 19.45
C ILE A 10 50.73 14.91 19.54
N ILE A 11 50.22 15.68 20.49
CA ILE A 11 48.76 15.86 20.69
C ILE A 11 48.05 16.41 19.42
N PRO A 12 48.49 17.48 18.76
CA PRO A 12 47.81 17.98 17.56
C PRO A 12 47.92 17.01 16.38
N LEU A 13 48.99 16.23 16.28
CA LEU A 13 49.14 15.21 15.23
C LEU A 13 48.15 14.06 15.44
N ILE A 14 47.96 13.61 16.68
CA ILE A 14 46.95 12.60 17.02
C ILE A 14 45.54 13.15 16.76
N SER A 15 45.26 14.40 17.15
CA SER A 15 43.97 15.05 16.88
C SER A 15 43.68 15.14 15.38
N LEU A 16 44.67 15.56 14.58
CA LEU A 16 44.54 15.62 13.12
C LEU A 16 44.34 14.23 12.52
N PHE A 17 45.04 13.20 13.02
CA PHE A 17 44.88 11.83 12.56
C PHE A 17 43.49 11.27 12.85
N ILE A 18 42.95 11.52 14.06
CA ILE A 18 41.57 11.15 14.43
C ILE A 18 40.56 11.89 13.56
N LEU A 19 40.79 13.18 13.27
CA LEU A 19 39.92 13.97 12.40
C LEU A 19 39.92 13.43 10.97
N ILE A 20 41.08 13.06 10.43
CA ILE A 20 41.20 12.45 9.10
C ILE A 20 40.46 11.11 9.05
N ILE A 21 40.63 10.24 10.05
CA ILE A 21 39.89 8.96 10.13
C ILE A 21 38.39 9.23 10.23
N GLY A 22 37.97 10.20 11.06
CA GLY A 22 36.57 10.58 11.17
C GLY A 22 35.99 11.08 9.85
N CYS A 23 36.74 11.89 9.09
CA CYS A 23 36.32 12.34 7.76
C CYS A 23 36.17 11.16 6.79
N PHE A 24 37.15 10.25 6.72
CA PHE A 24 37.03 9.05 5.88
C PHE A 24 35.83 8.20 6.27
N HIS A 25 35.57 8.02 7.56
CA HIS A 25 34.44 7.24 8.05
C HIS A 25 33.09 7.92 7.76
N VAL A 26 33.01 9.25 7.75
CA VAL A 26 31.80 9.99 7.36
C VAL A 26 31.56 9.89 5.85
N TYR A 27 32.62 9.98 5.04
CA TYR A 27 32.53 9.78 3.59
C TYR A 27 32.06 8.35 3.23
N ASP A 28 32.62 7.32 3.87
CA ASP A 28 32.18 5.93 3.67
C ASP A 28 30.73 5.69 4.18
N VAL A 29 30.27 6.44 5.19
CA VAL A 29 28.89 6.35 5.70
C VAL A 29 27.91 7.09 4.79
N GLU A 30 28.29 8.19 4.13
CA GLU A 30 27.46 8.80 3.09
C GLU A 30 27.35 7.93 1.83
N GLU A 31 28.39 7.13 1.55
CA GLU A 31 28.35 6.07 0.53
C GLU A 31 27.81 4.73 1.10
N SER A 32 27.23 4.73 2.31
CA SER A 32 26.34 3.64 2.68
C SER A 32 25.22 3.64 1.63
N GLN A 33 25.22 2.58 0.83
CA GLN A 33 24.26 2.34 -0.23
C GLN A 33 22.89 2.81 0.25
N GLN A 34 22.14 3.52 -0.59
CA GLN A 34 20.73 3.79 -0.34
C GLN A 34 20.00 2.43 -0.27
N LEU A 35 20.14 1.73 0.86
CA LEU A 35 19.49 0.48 1.20
C LEU A 35 17.99 0.72 1.40
N CYS A 36 17.60 2.00 1.54
CA CYS A 36 16.23 2.44 1.44
C CYS A 36 15.84 2.53 -0.04
N GLU A 37 15.27 1.44 -0.56
CA GLU A 37 14.59 1.43 -1.85
C GLU A 37 13.48 2.50 -1.83
N GLN A 38 13.66 3.57 -2.60
CA GLN A 38 12.68 4.64 -2.66
C GLN A 38 11.35 4.12 -3.21
N THR A 39 10.30 4.30 -2.43
CA THR A 39 8.95 3.86 -2.78
C THR A 39 8.22 4.95 -3.56
N TYR A 40 8.21 4.83 -4.89
CA TYR A 40 7.43 5.68 -5.80
C TYR A 40 6.05 5.11 -6.13
N MET A 41 5.00 5.89 -5.88
CA MET A 41 3.62 5.51 -6.20
C MET A 41 3.09 6.37 -7.35
N TYR A 42 2.34 5.76 -8.26
CA TYR A 42 1.71 6.43 -9.41
C TYR A 42 0.20 6.15 -9.38
N PRO A 43 -0.52 6.76 -8.42
CA PRO A 43 -1.91 6.45 -8.18
C PRO A 43 -2.82 7.11 -9.23
N SER A 44 -3.77 6.32 -9.74
CA SER A 44 -4.91 6.78 -10.52
C SER A 44 -6.22 6.32 -9.85
N TYR A 45 -7.29 7.10 -10.01
CA TYR A 45 -8.57 6.89 -9.34
C TYR A 45 -9.71 6.95 -10.33
N ASP A 46 -10.35 5.81 -10.55
CA ASP A 46 -11.53 5.71 -11.40
C ASP A 46 -12.79 5.75 -10.55
N ARG A 47 -13.69 6.68 -10.86
CA ARG A 47 -14.98 6.75 -10.15
C ARG A 47 -15.83 5.54 -10.53
N VAL A 48 -16.30 4.80 -9.53
CA VAL A 48 -17.20 3.67 -9.74
C VAL A 48 -18.59 4.18 -10.12
N ILE A 49 -19.12 3.64 -11.22
CA ILE A 49 -20.46 3.96 -11.73
C ILE A 49 -21.49 3.09 -11.00
N ASP A 50 -22.59 3.71 -10.56
CA ASP A 50 -23.67 3.01 -9.89
C ASP A 50 -24.48 2.12 -10.85
N THR A 51 -23.96 0.94 -11.14
CA THR A 51 -24.58 -0.06 -12.00
C THR A 51 -25.84 -0.68 -11.39
N TYR A 52 -25.95 -0.72 -10.05
CA TYR A 52 -27.00 -1.45 -9.34
C TYR A 52 -27.99 -0.55 -8.56
N GLY A 53 -27.85 0.77 -8.68
CA GLY A 53 -28.69 1.72 -7.95
C GLY A 53 -28.47 1.72 -6.44
N LEU A 54 -27.28 1.31 -5.98
CA LEU A 54 -26.91 1.20 -4.57
C LEU A 54 -26.18 2.46 -4.07
N LEU A 55 -25.44 3.14 -4.95
CA LEU A 55 -24.60 4.30 -4.62
C LEU A 55 -25.36 5.62 -4.79
N LYS A 56 -26.60 5.69 -4.28
CA LYS A 56 -27.51 6.84 -4.47
C LYS A 56 -27.18 8.08 -3.64
N HIS A 57 -26.12 8.05 -2.83
CA HIS A 57 -25.75 9.21 -2.02
C HIS A 57 -25.02 10.24 -2.88
N HIS A 58 -25.65 11.39 -3.15
CA HIS A 58 -25.09 12.40 -4.06
C HIS A 58 -23.76 12.99 -3.59
N ARG A 59 -23.51 12.96 -2.27
CA ARG A 59 -22.30 13.52 -1.67
C ARG A 59 -21.12 12.55 -1.66
N TYR A 60 -21.37 11.28 -1.35
CA TYR A 60 -20.33 10.29 -1.14
C TYR A 60 -20.00 9.56 -2.43
N LYS A 61 -18.74 9.15 -2.55
CA LYS A 61 -18.23 8.57 -3.80
C LYS A 61 -17.47 7.30 -3.50
N LEU A 62 -17.42 6.43 -4.49
CA LEU A 62 -16.62 5.22 -4.46
C LEU A 62 -15.64 5.29 -5.63
N PHE A 63 -14.36 5.15 -5.33
CA PHE A 63 -13.29 5.13 -6.33
C PHE A 63 -12.67 3.74 -6.38
N LYS A 64 -12.23 3.32 -7.56
CA LYS A 64 -11.34 2.19 -7.75
C LYS A 64 -9.91 2.72 -7.86
N TYR A 65 -9.01 2.18 -7.06
CA TYR A 65 -7.59 2.48 -7.15
C TYR A 65 -6.95 1.76 -8.32
N ILE A 66 -6.08 2.45 -9.05
CA ILE A 66 -5.28 1.90 -10.13
C ILE A 66 -3.85 2.37 -9.93
N GLU A 67 -2.90 1.43 -9.93
CA GLU A 67 -1.48 1.77 -10.03
C GLU A 67 -1.11 1.87 -11.51
N ASP A 68 -0.56 3.02 -11.92
CA ASP A 68 0.08 3.13 -13.22
C ASP A 68 1.47 2.47 -13.15
N ASP A 69 1.71 1.47 -14.01
CA ASP A 69 2.98 0.75 -14.07
C ASP A 69 3.96 1.37 -15.08
N ASN A 70 3.87 2.68 -15.32
CA ASN A 70 4.66 3.42 -16.32
C ASN A 70 4.56 2.79 -17.73
N GLY A 71 3.38 2.26 -18.08
CA GLY A 71 3.14 1.61 -19.37
C GLY A 71 3.67 0.18 -19.49
N LEU A 72 4.06 -0.47 -18.39
CA LEU A 72 4.39 -1.92 -18.34
C LEU A 72 3.15 -2.82 -18.29
N TYR A 73 2.02 -2.29 -18.77
CA TYR A 73 0.70 -2.92 -18.79
C TYR A 73 0.77 -4.30 -19.44
N ARG A 74 0.74 -5.35 -18.63
CA ARG A 74 0.77 -6.75 -19.08
C ARG A 74 -0.60 -7.31 -19.49
N GLY A 75 -1.60 -6.44 -19.70
CA GLY A 75 -2.97 -6.86 -20.00
C GLY A 75 -3.80 -7.16 -18.75
N PRO A 76 -5.09 -7.53 -18.94
CA PRO A 76 -5.98 -7.87 -17.84
C PRO A 76 -5.50 -9.13 -17.11
N TRP A 77 -5.30 -9.05 -15.79
CA TRP A 77 -5.05 -10.25 -14.97
C TRP A 77 -6.29 -11.13 -14.95
N THR A 78 -6.15 -12.39 -15.38
CA THR A 78 -7.24 -13.36 -15.45
C THR A 78 -7.28 -14.33 -14.25
N GLY A 79 -6.31 -14.24 -13.34
CA GLY A 79 -6.26 -15.04 -12.13
C GLY A 79 -7.17 -14.51 -11.01
N ASN A 80 -7.04 -15.10 -9.82
CA ASN A 80 -7.88 -14.73 -8.68
C ASN A 80 -7.73 -13.26 -8.30
N VAL A 81 -8.86 -12.58 -8.20
CA VAL A 81 -8.99 -11.20 -7.74
C VAL A 81 -9.75 -11.19 -6.42
N THR A 82 -9.25 -10.44 -5.44
CA THR A 82 -9.94 -10.21 -4.16
C THR A 82 -10.20 -8.71 -4.01
N PRO A 83 -11.46 -8.26 -3.94
CA PRO A 83 -11.72 -6.85 -3.67
C PRO A 83 -11.41 -6.51 -2.21
N ALA A 84 -10.84 -5.33 -2.00
CA ALA A 84 -10.64 -4.72 -0.70
C ALA A 84 -11.27 -3.33 -0.70
N VAL A 85 -11.89 -2.95 0.41
CA VAL A 85 -12.51 -1.62 0.56
C VAL A 85 -11.79 -0.87 1.67
N PHE A 86 -11.28 0.31 1.35
CA PHE A 86 -10.74 1.26 2.31
C PHE A 86 -11.84 2.24 2.75
N VAL A 87 -12.04 2.33 4.06
CA VAL A 87 -12.96 3.27 4.70
C VAL A 87 -12.10 4.29 5.46
N PRO A 88 -12.11 5.59 5.08
CA PRO A 88 -11.36 6.59 5.81
C PRO A 88 -11.98 6.86 7.19
N GLY A 89 -11.16 7.38 8.11
CA GLY A 89 -11.65 7.88 9.40
C GLY A 89 -12.41 9.22 9.27
N ALA A 90 -12.88 9.76 10.40
CA ALA A 90 -13.49 11.09 10.44
C ALA A 90 -12.53 12.16 9.87
N SER A 91 -13.04 13.08 9.05
CA SER A 91 -12.25 14.05 8.28
C SER A 91 -11.20 13.44 7.35
N GLY A 92 -11.21 12.12 7.14
CA GLY A 92 -10.22 11.42 6.35
C GLY A 92 -10.51 11.52 4.86
N HIS A 93 -9.45 11.60 4.06
CA HIS A 93 -9.54 11.62 2.61
C HIS A 93 -9.26 10.22 2.03
N TYR A 94 -10.01 9.81 1.01
CA TYR A 94 -9.92 8.48 0.40
C TYR A 94 -8.52 8.15 -0.15
N THR A 95 -7.75 9.16 -0.57
CA THR A 95 -6.39 8.99 -1.11
C THR A 95 -5.39 8.48 -0.07
N GLN A 96 -5.70 8.49 1.22
CA GLN A 96 -4.89 7.81 2.24
C GLN A 96 -4.76 6.31 1.94
N GLY A 97 -5.77 5.73 1.28
CA GLY A 97 -5.75 4.33 0.87
C GLY A 97 -4.72 3.96 -0.20
N ARG A 98 -4.09 4.96 -0.85
CA ARG A 98 -3.13 4.72 -1.95
C ARG A 98 -1.90 3.90 -1.54
N ALA A 99 -1.47 4.04 -0.28
CA ALA A 99 -0.32 3.30 0.23
C ALA A 99 -0.61 1.79 0.21
N PHE A 100 -1.83 1.38 0.60
CA PHE A 100 -2.24 -0.03 0.54
C PHE A 100 -2.35 -0.52 -0.90
N GLY A 101 -2.91 0.31 -1.79
CA GLY A 101 -3.01 0.02 -3.21
C GLY A 101 -1.64 -0.25 -3.86
N SER A 102 -0.72 0.70 -3.71
CA SER A 102 0.65 0.62 -4.23
C SER A 102 1.40 -0.61 -3.70
N GLU A 103 1.41 -0.83 -2.39
CA GLU A 103 2.15 -1.96 -1.81
C GLU A 103 1.53 -3.33 -2.14
N SER A 104 0.20 -3.40 -2.24
CA SER A 104 -0.48 -4.62 -2.69
C SER A 104 -0.13 -4.94 -4.14
N TRP A 105 -0.13 -3.93 -5.02
CA TRP A 105 0.24 -4.08 -6.43
C TRP A 105 1.68 -4.54 -6.60
N ARG A 106 2.62 -3.91 -5.89
CA ARG A 106 4.05 -4.30 -5.91
C ARG A 106 4.27 -5.70 -5.40
N SER A 107 3.62 -6.05 -4.28
CA SER A 107 3.69 -7.39 -3.71
C SER A 107 3.15 -8.45 -4.68
N PHE A 108 2.06 -8.13 -5.38
CA PHE A 108 1.48 -8.96 -6.43
C PHE A 108 2.44 -9.11 -7.64
N ARG A 109 3.02 -8.00 -8.13
CA ARG A 109 3.97 -8.00 -9.26
C ARG A 109 5.22 -8.81 -8.96
N ARG A 110 5.80 -8.66 -7.76
CA ARG A 110 6.97 -9.44 -7.32
C ARG A 110 6.67 -10.95 -7.37
N ARG A 111 5.47 -11.37 -6.97
CA ARG A 111 5.04 -12.78 -7.03
C ARG A 111 4.80 -13.25 -8.47
N LEU A 112 4.29 -12.40 -9.36
CA LEU A 112 4.14 -12.72 -10.78
C LEU A 112 5.48 -12.96 -11.47
N ASP A 113 6.48 -12.13 -11.18
CA ASP A 113 7.81 -12.26 -11.78
C ASP A 113 8.49 -13.55 -11.30
N VAL A 114 8.30 -13.94 -10.03
CA VAL A 114 8.76 -15.22 -9.47
C VAL A 114 7.94 -16.43 -9.96
N ALA A 115 6.68 -16.25 -10.35
CA ALA A 115 5.87 -17.32 -10.91
C ALA A 115 6.12 -17.54 -12.42
N SER A 116 6.65 -16.54 -13.11
CA SER A 116 6.95 -16.63 -14.55
C SER A 116 8.18 -17.54 -14.76
N PRO A 117 8.09 -18.63 -15.56
CA PRO A 117 9.24 -19.50 -15.81
C PRO A 117 10.36 -18.67 -16.43
N SER A 118 11.57 -18.74 -15.86
CA SER A 118 12.73 -18.08 -16.43
C SER A 118 12.95 -18.61 -17.85
N SER A 119 13.09 -17.71 -18.81
CA SER A 119 13.50 -18.05 -20.18
C SER A 119 14.97 -18.50 -20.25
N ASP A 120 15.69 -18.43 -19.12
CA ASP A 120 17.07 -18.87 -18.99
C ASP A 120 17.14 -20.07 -18.02
N PRO A 121 17.33 -21.30 -18.50
CA PRO A 121 17.40 -22.50 -17.67
C PRO A 121 18.67 -22.56 -16.80
N ASN A 122 19.62 -21.63 -16.98
CA ASN A 122 20.88 -21.58 -16.26
C ASN A 122 20.94 -20.50 -15.16
N SER A 123 19.91 -19.66 -14.99
CA SER A 123 19.88 -18.70 -13.88
C SER A 123 19.39 -19.38 -12.59
N PHE A 124 20.34 -19.97 -11.86
CA PHE A 124 20.10 -20.45 -10.51
C PHE A 124 20.03 -19.27 -9.54
N ASP A 125 18.84 -18.69 -9.37
CA ASP A 125 18.59 -17.63 -8.41
C ASP A 125 18.29 -18.22 -7.02
N PHE A 126 19.29 -18.15 -6.14
CA PHE A 126 19.22 -18.63 -4.75
C PHE A 126 18.18 -17.86 -3.90
N SER A 127 17.69 -16.71 -4.39
CA SER A 127 16.69 -15.86 -3.74
C SER A 127 15.25 -16.33 -3.99
N ARG A 128 15.07 -17.29 -4.90
CA ARG A 128 13.77 -17.75 -5.39
C ARG A 128 13.21 -18.85 -4.50
N GLU A 129 12.84 -18.48 -3.28
CA GLU A 129 12.06 -19.37 -2.41
C GLU A 129 10.75 -19.76 -3.14
N PRO A 130 10.49 -21.05 -3.39
CA PRO A 130 9.25 -21.49 -3.99
C PRO A 130 8.13 -21.26 -2.98
N PHE A 131 7.40 -20.16 -3.14
CA PHE A 131 6.21 -19.94 -2.33
C PHE A 131 5.20 -21.06 -2.62
N PRO A 132 4.67 -21.76 -1.60
CA PRO A 132 3.84 -22.96 -1.76
C PRO A 132 2.40 -22.67 -2.24
N HIS A 133 2.14 -21.48 -2.77
CA HIS A 133 0.80 -21.07 -3.21
C HIS A 133 0.72 -21.00 -4.73
N ASP A 134 -0.13 -21.87 -5.29
CA ASP A 134 -0.60 -21.81 -6.67
C ASP A 134 -1.25 -20.45 -6.94
N HIS A 135 -0.61 -19.69 -7.83
CA HIS A 135 -1.05 -18.43 -8.42
C HIS A 135 -1.08 -17.19 -7.49
N PRO A 136 -0.47 -16.07 -7.91
CA PRO A 136 -0.56 -14.83 -7.15
C PRO A 136 -1.99 -14.26 -7.16
N VAL A 137 -2.46 -13.81 -5.99
CA VAL A 137 -3.78 -13.16 -5.84
C VAL A 137 -3.62 -11.66 -6.01
N ASN A 138 -4.44 -11.05 -6.87
CA ASN A 138 -4.47 -9.61 -7.06
C ASN A 138 -5.50 -8.96 -6.14
N LEU A 139 -5.07 -8.05 -5.26
CA LEU A 139 -5.99 -7.24 -4.46
C LEU A 139 -6.42 -6.00 -5.26
N VAL A 140 -7.73 -5.87 -5.49
CA VAL A 140 -8.31 -4.69 -6.13
C VAL A 140 -8.91 -3.78 -5.08
N TRP A 141 -8.33 -2.59 -4.93
CA TRP A 141 -8.72 -1.63 -3.92
C TRP A 141 -9.84 -0.70 -4.39
N TYR A 142 -10.86 -0.55 -3.56
CA TYR A 142 -11.92 0.44 -3.65
C TYR A 142 -11.82 1.39 -2.47
N LEU A 143 -11.96 2.69 -2.71
CA LEU A 143 -11.75 3.75 -1.73
C LEU A 143 -13.04 4.56 -1.59
N ILE A 144 -13.56 4.64 -0.38
CA ILE A 144 -14.75 5.44 -0.08
C ILE A 144 -14.35 6.89 0.19
N ASP A 145 -15.02 7.82 -0.47
CA ASP A 145 -14.92 9.26 -0.26
C ASP A 145 -16.15 9.76 0.50
N PHE A 146 -15.94 10.10 1.77
CA PHE A 146 -16.95 10.75 2.62
C PHE A 146 -16.91 12.28 2.55
N ASP A 147 -16.22 12.86 1.57
CA ASP A 147 -16.17 14.32 1.41
C ASP A 147 -15.61 15.03 2.67
N GLU A 148 -14.67 14.34 3.34
CA GLU A 148 -13.99 14.77 4.57
C GLU A 148 -14.95 15.16 5.72
N ASP A 149 -16.12 14.51 5.78
CA ASP A 149 -17.11 14.77 6.81
C ASP A 149 -16.62 14.53 8.24
N LEU A 150 -17.06 15.41 9.14
CA LEU A 150 -16.78 15.36 10.56
C LEU A 150 -17.85 14.56 11.33
N SER A 151 -18.03 13.29 10.96
CA SER A 151 -19.01 12.39 11.60
C SER A 151 -18.80 12.19 13.11
N ALA A 152 -17.61 12.55 13.62
CA ALA A 152 -17.34 12.57 15.05
C ALA A 152 -18.21 13.56 15.85
N PHE A 153 -18.77 14.60 15.20
CA PHE A 153 -19.58 15.63 15.87
C PHE A 153 -21.07 15.59 15.48
N ASP A 154 -21.46 14.73 14.54
CA ASP A 154 -22.84 14.61 14.06
C ASP A 154 -23.20 13.14 13.79
N GLY A 155 -24.12 12.61 14.60
CA GLY A 155 -24.62 11.24 14.45
C GLY A 155 -25.37 11.00 13.14
N GLY A 156 -26.02 12.02 12.57
CA GLY A 156 -26.69 11.91 11.28
C GLY A 156 -25.70 11.69 10.15
N LEU A 157 -24.57 12.41 10.16
CA LEU A 157 -23.47 12.16 9.21
C LEU A 157 -22.89 10.76 9.38
N LEU A 158 -22.75 10.27 10.62
CA LEU A 158 -22.28 8.90 10.86
C LEU A 158 -23.25 7.86 10.29
N ASP A 159 -24.56 8.04 10.47
CA ASP A 159 -25.59 7.15 9.92
C ASP A 159 -25.54 7.11 8.39
N ASP A 160 -25.38 8.27 7.74
CA ASP A 160 -25.22 8.37 6.29
C ASP A 160 -23.93 7.67 5.81
N GLN A 161 -22.81 7.84 6.52
CA GLN A 161 -21.55 7.16 6.23
C GLN A 161 -21.68 5.64 6.34
N VAL A 162 -22.37 5.15 7.38
CA VAL A 162 -22.63 3.71 7.59
C VAL A 162 -23.51 3.16 6.47
N ALA A 163 -24.60 3.86 6.13
CA ALA A 163 -25.51 3.48 5.07
C ALA A 163 -24.79 3.41 3.71
N PHE A 164 -23.98 4.43 3.39
CA PHE A 164 -23.20 4.46 2.17
C PHE A 164 -22.14 3.35 2.13
N THR A 165 -21.42 3.11 3.22
CA THR A 165 -20.41 2.04 3.32
C THR A 165 -21.03 0.67 3.08
N ARG A 166 -22.18 0.41 3.69
CA ARG A 166 -22.93 -0.83 3.48
C ARG A 166 -23.30 -1.02 2.01
N ASN A 167 -23.81 0.04 1.38
CA ASN A 167 -24.20 0.00 -0.03
C ASN A 167 -22.99 -0.17 -0.96
N ALA A 168 -21.86 0.47 -0.64
CA ALA A 168 -20.60 0.30 -1.36
C ALA A 168 -20.07 -1.14 -1.27
N LEU A 169 -20.11 -1.76 -0.08
CA LEU A 169 -19.73 -3.17 0.09
C LEU A 169 -20.62 -4.11 -0.72
N LEU A 170 -21.94 -3.90 -0.70
CA LEU A 170 -22.88 -4.69 -1.51
C LEU A 170 -22.64 -4.50 -3.01
N HIS A 171 -22.37 -3.26 -3.43
CA HIS A 171 -22.06 -2.95 -4.81
C HIS A 171 -20.77 -3.63 -5.28
N VAL A 172 -19.69 -3.54 -4.50
CA VAL A 172 -18.42 -4.23 -4.77
C VAL A 172 -18.60 -5.74 -4.76
N ALA A 173 -19.34 -6.28 -3.80
CA ALA A 173 -19.68 -7.71 -3.76
C ALA A 173 -20.35 -8.16 -5.06
N GLN A 174 -21.35 -7.41 -5.55
CA GLN A 174 -22.03 -7.69 -6.81
C GLN A 174 -21.12 -7.56 -8.03
N LEU A 175 -20.26 -6.54 -8.08
CA LEU A 175 -19.27 -6.38 -9.16
C LEU A 175 -18.32 -7.58 -9.28
N HIS A 176 -18.02 -8.25 -8.17
CA HIS A 176 -17.11 -9.40 -8.12
C HIS A 176 -17.83 -10.75 -7.99
N GLY A 177 -19.16 -10.78 -8.11
CA GLY A 177 -19.93 -12.02 -8.08
C GLY A 177 -20.03 -12.70 -6.71
N PHE A 178 -19.79 -11.99 -5.62
CA PHE A 178 -20.02 -12.51 -4.27
C PHE A 178 -21.53 -12.66 -4.00
N PRO A 179 -21.96 -13.73 -3.31
CA PRO A 179 -23.36 -13.93 -2.97
C PRO A 179 -23.87 -12.80 -2.06
N SER A 180 -24.92 -12.13 -2.51
CA SER A 180 -25.54 -11.00 -1.82
C SER A 180 -26.55 -11.44 -0.74
N SER A 181 -26.13 -12.15 0.30
CA SER A 181 -26.84 -12.15 1.60
C SER A 181 -26.14 -12.94 2.72
N PRO A 182 -25.95 -12.34 3.90
CA PRO A 182 -26.17 -13.05 5.16
C PRO A 182 -27.68 -13.25 5.35
N SER A 183 -28.11 -14.49 5.56
CA SER A 183 -29.48 -14.81 5.99
C SER A 183 -29.90 -13.87 7.14
N SER A 184 -31.01 -13.16 6.99
CA SER A 184 -31.57 -12.34 8.06
C SER A 184 -31.70 -13.17 9.34
N PRO A 185 -31.26 -12.67 10.52
CA PRO A 185 -31.57 -13.34 11.76
C PRO A 185 -33.09 -13.37 11.90
N SER A 186 -33.65 -14.58 11.99
CA SER A 186 -35.06 -14.80 12.33
C SER A 186 -35.37 -14.00 13.59
N SER A 187 -36.32 -13.07 13.49
CA SER A 187 -36.82 -12.31 14.62
C SER A 187 -37.17 -13.27 15.77
N PRO A 188 -36.73 -13.02 17.01
CA PRO A 188 -37.18 -13.83 18.13
C PRO A 188 -38.69 -13.65 18.25
N SER A 189 -39.42 -14.77 18.13
CA SER A 189 -40.84 -14.83 18.46
C SER A 189 -40.99 -14.37 19.91
N SER A 190 -41.68 -13.25 20.12
CA SER A 190 -42.03 -12.77 21.45
C SER A 190 -42.90 -13.81 22.16
N PRO A 191 -42.67 -14.07 23.46
CA PRO A 191 -43.58 -14.86 24.30
C PRO A 191 -44.89 -14.11 24.58
#